data_AF-A0A150GEB5-F1
#
_entry.id   AF-A0A150GEB5-F1
#
_cell.length_a   1.000
_cell.length_b   1.000
_cell.length_c   1.000
_cell.angle_alpha   90.00
_cell.angle_beta   90.00
_cell.angle_gamma   90.00
#
_symmetry.space_group_name_H-M   'P 1'
#
loop_
_entity.id
_entity.type
_entity.pdbx_description
1 polymer ?
#
loop_
_entity_poly.entity_id
_entity_poly.type
_entity_poly.pdbx_seq_one_letter_code
_entity_poly.pdbx_strand_id
1 'polypeptide(L)'
;MVKFELSDSGLMLLGGVSSLAYGASAMLAPDQFDDLHFGPKVTHPLRTSAPRELVRWNGHSMAALGALTLAARDHLTPGGTRRWFQTSGFAYGTAAAMAASNAFRDRERKSTGYTSAAVLGTLAALKLWRGFKKHNSTIKV
;
A
#
# COMPACT_ATOMS: atom_id res chain seq x y z
N MET A 1 10.32 -5.50 29.97
CA MET A 1 10.57 -5.84 28.56
C MET A 1 9.31 -5.52 27.77
N VAL A 2 9.29 -4.41 27.01
CA VAL A 2 8.09 -3.98 26.26
C VAL A 2 7.97 -4.84 25.01
N LYS A 3 6.98 -5.74 24.96
CA LYS A 3 6.60 -6.43 23.73
C LYS A 3 5.78 -5.47 22.88
N PHE A 4 6.34 -5.01 21.76
CA PHE A 4 5.59 -4.23 20.79
C PHE A 4 4.63 -5.17 20.05
N GLU A 5 3.37 -5.20 20.48
CA GLU A 5 2.34 -6.04 19.85
C GLU A 5 1.57 -5.22 18.82
N LEU A 6 1.90 -5.41 17.54
CA LEU A 6 1.20 -4.76 16.44
C LEU A 6 -0.20 -5.37 16.31
N SER A 7 -1.24 -4.69 16.78
CA SER A 7 -2.63 -5.14 16.71
C SER A 7 -3.18 -5.09 15.28
N ASP A 8 -4.24 -5.85 15.04
CA ASP A 8 -4.93 -5.88 13.74
C ASP A 8 -5.48 -4.48 13.37
N SER A 9 -6.12 -3.81 14.32
CA SER A 9 -6.58 -2.42 14.18
C SER A 9 -5.42 -1.45 13.93
N GLY A 10 -4.26 -1.66 14.57
CA GLY A 10 -3.05 -0.88 14.32
C GLY A 10 -2.49 -1.05 12.90
N LEU A 11 -2.49 -2.27 12.36
CA LEU A 11 -2.05 -2.55 10.99
C LEU A 11 -3.03 -1.99 9.94
N MET A 12 -4.33 -2.05 10.22
CA MET A 12 -5.36 -1.42 9.38
C MET A 12 -5.27 0.12 9.42
N LEU A 13 -5.02 0.71 10.59
CA LEU A 13 -4.77 2.16 10.72
C LEU A 13 -3.56 2.59 9.90
N LEU A 14 -2.42 1.90 10.07
CA LEU A 14 -1.20 2.21 9.34
C LEU A 14 -1.42 2.13 7.83
N GLY A 15 -2.05 1.04 7.34
CA GLY A 15 -2.36 0.88 5.93
C GLY A 15 -3.34 1.94 5.41
N GLY A 16 -4.40 2.22 6.16
CA GLY A 16 -5.43 3.20 5.78
C GLY A 16 -4.89 4.62 5.70
N VAL A 17 -4.12 5.06 6.71
CA VAL A 17 -3.47 6.38 6.72
C VAL A 17 -2.45 6.49 5.61
N SER A 18 -1.65 5.44 5.36
CA SER A 18 -0.65 5.45 4.28
C SER A 18 -1.31 5.59 2.91
N SER A 19 -2.39 4.84 2.65
CA SER A 19 -3.15 4.95 1.39
C SER A 19 -3.83 6.31 1.23
N LEU A 20 -4.35 6.88 2.32
CA LEU A 20 -4.90 8.25 2.32
C LEU A 20 -3.85 9.30 2.01
N ALA A 21 -2.71 9.28 2.70
CA ALA A 21 -1.63 10.25 2.48
C ALA A 21 -1.03 10.13 1.07
N TYR A 22 -0.86 8.91 0.58
CA TYR A 22 -0.42 8.64 -0.79
C TYR A 22 -1.42 9.19 -1.82
N GLY A 23 -2.72 8.90 -1.60
CA GLY A 23 -3.80 9.39 -2.46
C GLY A 23 -3.88 10.91 -2.49
N ALA A 24 -3.83 11.55 -1.33
CA ALA A 24 -3.82 13.01 -1.20
C ALA A 24 -2.61 13.64 -1.91
N SER A 25 -1.43 13.02 -1.80
CA SER A 25 -0.22 13.51 -2.48
C SER A 25 -0.37 13.46 -4.01
N ALA A 26 -0.89 12.36 -4.54
CA ALA A 26 -1.15 12.22 -5.98
C ALA A 26 -2.25 13.18 -6.49
N MET A 27 -3.24 13.50 -5.67
CA MET A 27 -4.32 14.43 -6.02
C MET A 27 -3.87 15.90 -6.00
N LEU A 28 -3.22 16.31 -4.91
CA LEU A 28 -2.89 17.71 -4.62
C LEU A 28 -1.64 18.18 -5.38
N ALA A 29 -0.67 17.30 -5.58
CA ALA A 29 0.61 17.63 -6.20
C ALA A 29 1.02 16.56 -7.24
N PRO A 30 0.22 16.35 -8.32
CA PRO A 30 0.44 15.28 -9.28
C PRO A 30 1.81 15.36 -9.98
N ASP A 31 2.33 16.56 -10.25
CA ASP A 31 3.65 16.71 -10.89
C ASP A 31 4.79 16.35 -9.94
N GLN A 32 4.73 16.82 -8.69
CA GLN A 32 5.74 16.47 -7.68
C GLN A 32 5.70 14.98 -7.36
N PHE A 33 4.50 14.41 -7.32
CA PHE A 33 4.29 12.98 -7.16
C PHE A 33 4.93 12.18 -8.31
N ASP A 34 4.72 12.60 -9.56
CA ASP A 34 5.32 11.97 -10.74
C ASP A 34 6.85 12.11 -10.75
N ASP A 35 7.37 13.29 -10.42
CA ASP A 35 8.82 13.54 -10.37
C ASP A 35 9.51 12.73 -9.26
N LEU A 36 8.84 12.54 -8.12
CA LEU A 36 9.35 11.74 -7.01
C LEU A 36 9.50 10.26 -7.40
N HIS A 37 8.48 9.68 -8.04
CA HIS A 37 8.44 8.26 -8.36
C HIS A 37 9.31 7.95 -9.57
N PHE A 38 9.32 8.81 -10.57
CA PHE A 38 9.85 8.44 -11.87
C PHE A 38 10.99 9.37 -12.34
N GLY A 39 11.44 10.28 -11.48
CA GLY A 39 12.47 11.27 -11.77
C GLY A 39 11.93 12.52 -12.48
N PRO A 40 12.69 13.63 -12.45
CA PRO A 40 12.30 14.86 -13.11
C PRO A 40 12.07 14.62 -14.60
N LYS A 41 10.97 15.12 -15.15
CA LYS A 41 10.70 15.06 -16.62
C LYS A 41 11.89 15.54 -17.46
N VAL A 42 12.64 16.54 -16.96
CA VAL A 42 13.82 17.12 -17.62
C VAL A 42 14.95 16.09 -17.83
N THR A 43 15.06 15.08 -16.94
CA THR A 43 16.10 14.05 -17.01
C THR A 43 15.76 12.88 -17.96
N HIS A 44 14.51 12.77 -18.42
CA HIS A 44 14.06 11.74 -19.36
C HIS A 44 13.04 12.31 -20.38
N PRO A 45 13.49 13.08 -21.38
CA PRO A 45 12.62 13.84 -22.28
C PRO A 45 11.72 12.99 -23.20
N LEU A 46 12.03 11.70 -23.40
CA LEU A 46 11.21 10.76 -24.17
C LEU A 46 10.20 9.99 -23.29
N ARG A 47 10.13 10.29 -21.99
CA ARG A 47 9.21 9.63 -21.07
C ARG A 47 7.81 10.18 -21.26
N THR A 48 6.89 9.32 -21.67
CA THR A 48 5.45 9.59 -21.63
C THR A 48 4.97 9.44 -20.19
N SER A 49 4.92 10.55 -19.44
CA SER A 49 4.21 10.58 -18.15
C SER A 49 2.74 10.26 -18.35
N ALA A 50 2.12 9.66 -17.33
CA ALA A 50 0.67 9.58 -17.28
C ALA A 50 0.06 10.99 -17.35
N PRO A 51 -1.09 11.17 -18.03
CA PRO A 51 -1.83 12.43 -17.94
C PRO A 51 -2.11 12.79 -16.48
N ARG A 52 -2.07 14.08 -16.14
CA ARG A 52 -2.29 14.56 -14.77
C ARG A 52 -3.63 14.09 -14.20
N GLU A 53 -4.64 14.01 -15.06
CA GLU A 53 -5.97 13.52 -14.73
C GLU A 53 -5.91 12.06 -14.26
N LEU A 54 -5.10 11.23 -14.91
CA LEU A 54 -4.92 9.82 -14.54
C LEU A 54 -4.20 9.67 -13.20
N VAL A 55 -3.18 10.50 -12.93
CA VAL A 55 -2.47 10.53 -11.65
C VAL A 55 -3.42 10.93 -10.52
N ARG A 56 -4.24 11.97 -10.74
CA ARG A 56 -5.26 12.41 -9.78
C ARG A 56 -6.32 11.35 -9.54
N TRP A 57 -6.79 10.66 -10.60
CA TRP A 57 -7.74 9.56 -10.46
C TRP A 57 -7.14 8.47 -9.58
N ASN A 58 -5.93 8.01 -9.89
CA ASN A 58 -5.24 7.03 -9.03
C ASN A 58 -5.14 7.52 -7.58
N GLY A 59 -4.89 8.81 -7.36
CA GLY A 59 -4.92 9.43 -6.04
C GLY A 59 -6.29 9.31 -5.35
N HIS A 60 -7.39 9.59 -6.04
CA HIS A 60 -8.75 9.39 -5.53
C HIS A 60 -9.02 7.93 -5.15
N SER A 61 -8.62 6.96 -5.99
CA SER A 61 -8.74 5.52 -5.67
C SER A 61 -8.04 5.18 -4.36
N MET A 62 -6.79 5.62 -4.20
CA MET A 62 -5.99 5.31 -3.03
C MET A 62 -6.54 5.99 -1.77
N ALA A 63 -7.00 7.23 -1.89
CA ALA A 63 -7.66 7.94 -0.80
C ALA A 63 -8.96 7.25 -0.36
N ALA A 64 -9.80 6.85 -1.32
CA ALA A 64 -11.04 6.12 -1.04
C ALA A 64 -10.76 4.76 -0.38
N LEU A 65 -9.79 4.00 -0.88
CA LEU A 65 -9.38 2.73 -0.26
C LEU A 65 -8.85 2.93 1.17
N GLY A 66 -8.08 3.99 1.40
CA GLY A 66 -7.61 4.34 2.74
C GLY A 66 -8.76 4.70 3.69
N ALA A 67 -9.70 5.54 3.24
CA ALA A 67 -10.89 5.88 4.00
C ALA A 67 -11.76 4.66 4.34
N LEU A 68 -11.99 3.77 3.36
CA LEU A 68 -12.71 2.52 3.57
C LEU A 68 -12.00 1.60 4.55
N THR A 69 -10.66 1.54 4.51
CA THR A 69 -9.86 0.78 5.47
C THR A 69 -10.06 1.30 6.89
N LEU A 70 -10.03 2.63 7.07
CA LEU A 70 -10.22 3.27 8.38
C LEU A 70 -11.65 3.08 8.90
N ALA A 71 -12.64 3.20 8.03
CA ALA A 71 -14.03 2.94 8.38
C ALA A 71 -14.26 1.46 8.75
N ALA A 72 -13.63 0.52 8.05
CA ALA A 72 -13.77 -0.90 8.33
C ALA A 72 -13.01 -1.36 9.59
N ARG A 73 -11.99 -0.60 10.03
CA ARG A 73 -11.02 -0.98 11.06
C ARG A 73 -11.63 -1.62 12.30
N ASP A 74 -12.68 -1.00 12.84
CA ASP A 74 -13.27 -1.40 14.12
C ASP A 74 -14.65 -2.08 13.96
N HIS A 75 -15.07 -2.34 12.72
CA HIS A 75 -16.42 -2.83 12.41
C HIS A 75 -16.44 -4.17 11.66
N LEU A 76 -15.28 -4.73 11.32
CA LEU A 76 -15.21 -6.06 10.71
C LEU A 76 -15.37 -7.17 11.75
N THR A 77 -16.11 -8.22 11.37
CA THR A 77 -16.11 -9.48 12.11
C THR A 77 -14.71 -10.11 12.09
N PRO A 78 -14.35 -11.00 13.03
CA PRO A 78 -13.04 -11.67 13.02
C PRO A 78 -12.73 -12.37 11.68
N GLY A 79 -13.74 -13.02 11.08
CA GLY A 79 -13.61 -13.62 9.75
C GLY A 79 -13.45 -12.58 8.63
N GLY A 80 -14.12 -11.44 8.73
CA GLY A 80 -13.96 -10.29 7.83
C GLY A 80 -12.56 -9.69 7.90
N THR A 81 -12.03 -9.44 9.10
CA THR A 81 -10.67 -8.94 9.34
C THR A 81 -9.63 -9.88 8.76
N ARG A 82 -9.79 -11.19 8.95
CA ARG A 82 -8.90 -12.19 8.36
C ARG A 82 -8.88 -12.11 6.83
N ARG A 83 -10.06 -12.11 6.19
CA ARG A 83 -10.17 -11.99 4.72
C ARG A 83 -9.60 -10.67 4.23
N TRP A 84 -9.84 -9.58 4.93
CA TRP A 84 -9.28 -8.26 4.63
C TRP A 84 -7.76 -8.29 4.61
N PHE A 85 -7.12 -8.93 5.60
CA PHE A 85 -5.67 -9.07 5.62
C PHE A 85 -5.13 -9.97 4.52
N GLN A 86 -5.84 -11.04 4.16
CA GLN A 86 -5.45 -11.90 3.04
C GLN A 86 -5.50 -11.12 1.72
N THR A 87 -6.65 -10.51 1.40
CA THR A 87 -6.86 -9.80 0.12
C THR A 87 -5.95 -8.58 0.01
N SER A 88 -5.90 -7.75 1.06
CA SER A 88 -5.03 -6.58 1.06
C SER A 88 -3.55 -6.98 1.14
N GLY A 89 -3.20 -8.08 1.82
CA GLY A 89 -1.84 -8.63 1.81
C GLY A 89 -1.37 -9.01 0.41
N PHE A 90 -2.20 -9.72 -0.36
CA PHE A 90 -1.91 -10.03 -1.75
C PHE A 90 -1.81 -8.78 -2.62
N ALA A 91 -2.74 -7.83 -2.48
CA ALA A 91 -2.71 -6.58 -3.24
C ALA A 91 -1.41 -5.78 -3.00
N TYR A 92 -0.98 -5.67 -1.73
CA TYR A 92 0.29 -5.03 -1.38
C TYR A 92 1.49 -5.82 -1.93
N GLY A 93 1.43 -7.16 -1.94
CA GLY A 93 2.47 -8.00 -2.52
C GLY A 93 2.61 -7.82 -4.03
N THR A 94 1.48 -7.75 -4.76
CA THR A 94 1.47 -7.43 -6.19
C THR A 94 2.03 -6.04 -6.45
N ALA A 95 1.62 -5.04 -5.65
CA ALA A 95 2.16 -3.69 -5.77
C ALA A 95 3.68 -3.63 -5.50
N ALA A 96 4.18 -4.40 -4.52
CA ALA A 96 5.61 -4.53 -4.25
C ALA A 96 6.38 -5.12 -5.45
N ALA A 97 5.85 -6.20 -6.03
CA ALA A 97 6.44 -6.84 -7.21
C ALA A 97 6.43 -5.90 -8.43
N MET A 98 5.35 -5.14 -8.61
CA MET A 98 5.27 -4.13 -9.67
C MET A 98 6.29 -3.00 -9.46
N ALA A 99 6.43 -2.46 -8.25
CA ALA A 99 7.42 -1.43 -7.94
C ALA A 99 8.85 -1.92 -8.18
N ALA A 100 9.18 -3.15 -7.74
CA ALA A 100 10.47 -3.76 -8.00
C ALA A 100 10.73 -3.97 -9.51
N SER A 101 9.73 -4.44 -10.24
CA SER A 101 9.81 -4.64 -11.70
C SER A 101 9.99 -3.32 -12.45
N ASN A 102 9.27 -2.28 -12.05
CA ASN A 102 9.40 -0.95 -12.65
C ASN A 102 10.78 -0.33 -12.36
N ALA A 103 11.29 -0.48 -11.13
CA ALA A 103 12.64 -0.05 -10.78
C ALA A 103 13.71 -0.82 -11.58
N PHE A 104 13.55 -2.13 -11.73
CA PHE A 104 14.47 -2.98 -12.49
C PHE A 104 14.49 -2.63 -13.99
N ARG A 105 13.35 -2.22 -14.55
CA ARG A 105 13.20 -1.85 -15.97
C ARG A 105 13.44 -0.36 -16.24
N ASP A 106 13.99 0.38 -15.28
CA ASP A 106 14.21 1.84 -15.37
C ASP A 106 12.94 2.64 -15.71
N ARG A 107 11.75 2.09 -15.40
CA ARG A 107 10.46 2.76 -15.58
C ARG A 107 10.12 3.66 -14.41
N GLU A 108 10.66 3.35 -13.23
CA GLU A 108 10.55 4.10 -11.98
C GLU A 108 11.95 4.39 -11.45
N ARG A 109 12.12 5.52 -10.74
CA ARG A 109 13.40 5.89 -10.13
C ARG A 109 13.82 4.80 -9.16
N LYS A 110 14.99 4.20 -9.38
CA LYS A 110 15.47 3.03 -8.60
C LYS A 110 15.37 3.21 -7.08
N SER A 111 15.79 4.37 -6.57
CA SER A 111 15.71 4.67 -5.13
C SER A 111 14.28 4.61 -4.62
N THR A 112 13.33 5.22 -5.33
CA THR A 112 11.93 5.25 -4.94
C THR A 112 11.29 3.87 -5.13
N GLY A 113 11.46 3.25 -6.31
CA GLY A 113 10.83 1.97 -6.63
C GLY A 113 11.29 0.81 -5.75
N TYR A 114 12.58 0.69 -5.42
CA TYR A 114 13.04 -0.34 -4.48
C TYR A 114 12.62 -0.06 -3.03
N THR A 115 12.57 1.21 -2.61
CA THR A 115 12.07 1.58 -1.28
C THR A 115 10.57 1.26 -1.17
N SER A 116 9.78 1.64 -2.18
CA SER A 116 8.36 1.30 -2.29
C SER A 116 8.15 -0.21 -2.27
N ALA A 117 8.93 -0.97 -3.05
CA ALA A 117 8.87 -2.43 -3.06
C ALA A 117 9.15 -3.04 -1.68
N ALA A 118 10.16 -2.55 -0.96
CA ALA A 118 10.51 -3.04 0.38
C ALA A 118 9.42 -2.75 1.41
N VAL A 119 8.88 -1.52 1.42
CA VAL A 119 7.81 -1.12 2.34
C VAL A 119 6.53 -1.90 2.05
N LEU A 120 6.11 -1.95 0.78
CA LEU A 120 4.92 -2.69 0.36
C LEU A 120 5.07 -4.19 0.61
N GLY A 121 6.25 -4.75 0.37
CA GLY A 121 6.56 -6.15 0.63
C GLY A 121 6.50 -6.50 2.12
N THR A 122 6.99 -5.60 2.98
CA THR A 122 6.91 -5.76 4.44
C THR A 122 5.46 -5.71 4.93
N LEU A 123 4.67 -4.75 4.43
CA LEU A 123 3.24 -4.65 4.74
C LEU A 123 2.47 -5.88 4.22
N ALA A 124 2.81 -6.38 3.03
CA ALA A 124 2.24 -7.60 2.48
C ALA A 124 2.54 -8.80 3.38
N ALA A 125 3.80 -8.97 3.80
CA ALA A 125 4.20 -10.05 4.70
C ALA A 125 3.47 -9.98 6.05
N LEU A 126 3.40 -8.81 6.67
CA LEU A 126 2.69 -8.61 7.94
C LEU A 126 1.19 -8.91 7.82
N LYS A 127 0.55 -8.43 6.74
CA LYS A 127 -0.88 -8.67 6.48
C LYS A 127 -1.16 -10.14 6.19
N LEU A 128 -0.39 -10.77 5.30
CA LEU A 128 -0.55 -12.20 5.01
C LEU A 128 -0.28 -13.04 6.25
N TRP A 129 0.75 -12.72 7.03
CA TRP A 129 1.01 -13.39 8.31
C TRP A 129 -0.19 -13.28 9.24
N ARG A 130 -0.76 -12.08 9.43
CA ARG A 130 -1.98 -11.90 10.24
C ARG A 130 -3.20 -12.64 9.68
N GLY A 131 -3.43 -12.60 8.37
CA GLY A 131 -4.55 -13.26 7.70
C GLY A 131 -4.47 -14.79 7.68
N PHE A 132 -3.26 -15.36 7.77
CA PHE A 132 -3.03 -16.81 7.79
C PHE A 132 -2.62 -17.38 9.14
N LYS A 133 -2.27 -16.53 10.12
CA LYS A 133 -2.02 -16.97 11.49
C LYS A 133 -3.25 -17.72 11.98
N LYS A 134 -3.10 -19.04 12.17
CA LYS A 134 -4.13 -19.84 12.82
C LYS A 134 -4.35 -19.22 14.19
N HIS A 135 -5.56 -18.72 14.47
CA HIS A 135 -5.98 -18.67 15.86
C HIS A 135 -5.89 -20.11 16.36
N ASN A 136 -5.17 -20.34 17.46
CA ASN A 136 -5.35 -21.53 18.29
C ASN A 136 -6.76 -21.46 18.90
N SER A 137 -7.80 -21.49 18.05
CA SER A 137 -9.14 -21.86 18.44
C SER A 137 -9.08 -23.36 18.64
N THR A 138 -8.66 -23.74 19.84
CA THR A 138 -9.16 -24.92 20.53
C THR A 138 -10.66 -24.94 20.27
N ILE A 139 -11.10 -25.79 19.35
CA ILE A 139 -12.46 -26.27 19.39
C ILE A 139 -12.46 -27.16 20.64
N LYS A 140 -12.85 -26.59 21.78
CA LYS A 140 -13.40 -27.41 22.85
C LYS A 140 -14.75 -27.87 22.31
N VAL A 141 -14.78 -29.10 21.79
CA VAL A 141 -16.00 -29.91 21.76
C VAL A 141 -16.31 -30.28 23.20
#